data_AF-A0AAJ4ZPL2-F1
#
_entry.id   AF-A0AAJ4ZPL2-F1
#
_cell.length_a   1.000
_cell.length_b   1.000
_cell.length_c   1.000
_cell.angle_alpha   90.00
_cell.angle_beta   90.00
_cell.angle_gamma   90.00
#
_symmetry.space_group_name_H-M   'P 1'
#
loop_
_entity.id
_entity.type
_entity.pdbx_description
1 polymer ?
#
loop_
_entity_poly.entity_id
_entity_poly.type
_entity_poly.pdbx_seq_one_letter_code
_entity_poly.pdbx_strand_id
1 'polypeptide(L)'
;MGEAKRRGSQTERVEAAIGAVPSPEAMRESMGFAASAKFVGYVVHLPDSDEFLADAMESQRGVTVYRYGANPDLAKVFADYRGAAKQAAQIQKHRTVVAYLFDHDNQWLVGFTD
;
A
#
# COMPACT_ATOMS: atom_id res chain seq x y z
N MET A 1 -30.51 -0.56 10.50
CA MET A 1 -29.45 -0.41 11.51
C MET A 1 -28.37 -1.46 11.24
N GLY A 2 -27.29 -1.14 10.52
CA GLY A 2 -26.31 -2.18 10.16
C GLY A 2 -24.94 -1.71 9.62
N GLU A 3 -24.69 -0.41 9.49
CA GLU A 3 -23.53 0.08 8.73
C GLU A 3 -22.48 0.81 9.58
N ALA A 4 -22.79 1.18 10.83
CA ALA A 4 -21.86 1.89 11.70
C ALA A 4 -20.77 0.99 12.31
N LYS A 5 -20.99 -0.33 12.38
CA LYS A 5 -20.13 -1.26 13.15
C LYS A 5 -18.92 -1.79 12.37
N ARG A 6 -18.91 -1.71 11.02
CA ARG A 6 -17.77 -2.17 10.20
C ARG A 6 -16.65 -1.14 10.06
N ARG A 7 -16.95 0.16 10.22
CA ARG A 7 -15.97 1.25 10.05
C ARG A 7 -15.00 1.37 11.23
N GLY A 8 -15.46 1.19 12.46
CA GLY A 8 -14.59 1.16 13.65
C GLY A 8 -13.53 0.07 13.51
N SER A 9 -13.95 -1.15 13.18
CA SER A 9 -13.04 -2.28 12.96
C SER A 9 -12.04 -2.07 11.82
N GLN A 10 -12.30 -1.21 10.83
CA GLN A 10 -11.36 -0.97 9.75
C GLN A 10 -10.29 0.04 10.16
N THR A 11 -10.68 1.16 10.78
CA THR A 11 -9.73 2.16 11.30
C THR A 11 -8.91 1.57 12.44
N GLU A 12 -9.54 0.85 13.38
CA GLU A 12 -8.86 0.21 14.50
C GLU A 12 -7.87 -0.88 14.04
N ARG A 13 -8.18 -1.63 12.96
CA ARG A 13 -7.22 -2.58 12.37
C ARG A 13 -6.03 -1.90 11.72
N VAL A 14 -6.25 -0.78 11.03
CA VAL A 14 -5.16 0.01 10.44
C VAL A 14 -4.28 0.60 11.54
N GLU A 15 -4.87 1.09 12.63
CA GLU A 15 -4.13 1.66 13.77
C GLU A 15 -3.34 0.61 14.55
N ALA A 16 -3.89 -0.59 14.75
CA ALA A 16 -3.16 -1.71 15.35
C ALA A 16 -2.01 -2.19 14.46
N ALA A 17 -2.17 -2.18 13.13
CA ALA A 17 -1.11 -2.55 12.20
C ALA A 17 0.06 -1.56 12.23
N ILE A 18 -0.21 -0.24 12.32
CA ILE A 18 0.80 0.83 12.32
C ILE A 18 1.86 0.67 13.41
N GLY A 19 1.48 0.18 14.59
CA GLY A 19 2.41 0.03 15.73
C GLY A 19 3.49 -1.04 15.54
N ALA A 20 3.33 -1.94 14.57
CA ALA A 20 4.26 -3.02 14.25
C ALA A 20 4.90 -2.87 12.86
N VAL A 21 4.66 -1.76 12.16
CA VAL A 21 5.21 -1.49 10.83
C VAL A 21 6.71 -1.27 10.96
N PRO A 22 7.56 -2.12 10.33
CA PRO A 22 8.99 -1.91 10.35
C PRO A 22 9.34 -0.58 9.70
N SER A 23 10.35 0.11 10.23
CA SER A 23 10.91 1.29 9.58
C SER A 23 11.35 0.94 8.14
N PRO A 24 11.29 1.87 7.18
CA PRO A 24 11.72 1.59 5.80
C PRO A 24 13.16 1.06 5.73
N GLU A 25 14.05 1.51 6.62
CA GLU A 25 15.41 0.98 6.74
C GLU A 25 15.43 -0.49 7.20
N ALA A 26 14.69 -0.83 8.25
CA ALA A 26 14.56 -2.21 8.74
C ALA A 26 13.92 -3.12 7.68
N MET A 27 12.95 -2.62 6.93
CA MET A 27 12.33 -3.36 5.82
C MET A 27 13.34 -3.60 4.69
N ARG A 28 14.10 -2.57 4.32
CA ARG A 28 15.17 -2.66 3.31
C ARG A 28 16.21 -3.70 3.71
N GLU A 29 16.66 -3.67 4.96
CA GLU A 29 17.62 -4.65 5.50
C GLU A 29 17.03 -6.07 5.53
N SER A 30 15.79 -6.22 5.98
CA SER A 30 15.09 -7.50 6.00
C SER A 30 14.90 -8.10 4.60
N MET A 31 14.73 -7.26 3.58
CA MET A 31 14.63 -7.70 2.19
C MET A 31 16.00 -7.92 1.53
N GLY A 32 17.10 -7.60 2.21
CA GLY A 32 18.46 -7.69 1.65
C GLY A 32 18.72 -6.68 0.53
N PHE A 33 17.98 -5.56 0.50
CA PHE A 33 18.18 -4.52 -0.50
C PHE A 33 19.47 -3.74 -0.24
N ALA A 34 20.07 -3.22 -1.31
CA ALA A 34 21.31 -2.46 -1.22
C ALA A 34 21.14 -1.20 -0.36
N ALA A 35 22.21 -0.82 0.34
CA ALA A 35 22.22 0.39 1.17
C ALA A 35 22.06 1.70 0.36
N SER A 36 22.26 1.63 -0.95
CA SER A 36 21.99 2.69 -1.93
C SER A 36 20.50 2.86 -2.24
N ALA A 37 19.64 1.88 -1.94
CA ALA A 37 18.21 1.95 -2.22
C ALA A 37 17.56 3.03 -1.35
N LYS A 38 16.98 4.03 -2.00
CA LYS A 38 16.34 5.18 -1.37
C LYS A 38 14.86 4.90 -1.22
N PHE A 39 14.35 5.06 0.00
CA PHE A 39 12.92 4.95 0.24
C PHE A 39 12.18 6.11 -0.45
N VAL A 40 11.18 5.77 -1.26
CA VAL A 40 10.37 6.75 -2.02
C VAL A 40 9.01 6.95 -1.35
N GLY A 41 8.41 5.87 -0.84
CA GLY A 41 7.14 5.94 -0.13
C GLY A 41 6.45 4.59 -0.04
N TYR A 42 5.18 4.62 0.34
CA TYR A 42 4.35 3.43 0.47
C TYR A 42 3.45 3.27 -0.76
N VAL A 43 3.24 2.04 -1.21
CA VAL A 43 2.34 1.71 -2.32
C VAL A 43 1.38 0.60 -1.88
N VAL A 44 0.25 0.46 -2.58
CA VAL A 44 -0.67 -0.65 -2.32
C VAL A 44 -0.44 -1.72 -3.38
N HIS A 45 0.01 -2.89 -2.94
CA HIS A 45 0.29 -4.05 -3.77
C HIS A 45 -0.84 -5.08 -3.66
N LEU A 46 -1.22 -5.69 -4.78
CA LEU A 46 -2.21 -6.74 -4.91
C LEU A 46 -1.49 -8.06 -5.21
N PRO A 47 -1.15 -8.86 -4.19
CA PRO A 47 -0.39 -10.10 -4.38
C PRO A 47 -1.12 -11.16 -5.22
N ASP A 48 -2.44 -11.04 -5.38
CA ASP A 48 -3.25 -11.98 -6.18
C ASP A 48 -2.98 -11.82 -7.69
N SER A 49 -2.76 -10.59 -8.15
CA SER A 49 -2.50 -10.26 -9.55
C SER A 49 -1.07 -9.81 -9.84
N ASP A 50 -0.24 -9.65 -8.81
CA ASP A 50 1.08 -9.00 -8.89
C ASP A 50 0.97 -7.56 -9.46
N GLU A 51 -0.06 -6.82 -9.02
CA GLU A 51 -0.36 -5.47 -9.50
C GLU A 51 -0.31 -4.43 -8.38
N PHE A 52 -0.07 -3.18 -8.74
CA PHE A 52 -0.08 -2.05 -7.81
C PHE A 52 -1.26 -1.14 -8.06
N LEU A 53 -1.78 -0.52 -7.01
CA LEU A 53 -2.76 0.55 -7.14
C LEU A 53 -2.11 1.78 -7.78
N ALA A 54 -2.43 2.05 -9.03
CA ALA A 54 -1.98 3.22 -9.77
C ALA A 54 -2.84 4.46 -9.48
N ASP A 55 -4.17 4.29 -9.40
CA ASP A 55 -5.05 5.40 -9.03
C ASP A 55 -6.39 4.94 -8.44
N ALA A 56 -7.05 5.85 -7.71
CA ALA A 56 -8.38 5.63 -7.15
C ALA A 56 -9.21 6.89 -7.37
N MET A 57 -10.17 6.82 -8.30
CA MET A 57 -11.08 7.94 -8.61
C MET A 57 -12.47 7.65 -8.08
N GLU A 58 -13.03 8.58 -7.32
CA GLU A 58 -14.44 8.55 -6.96
C GLU A 58 -15.27 9.14 -8.11
N SER A 59 -16.15 8.33 -8.70
CA SER A 59 -17.10 8.80 -9.71
C SER A 59 -18.31 9.44 -9.04
N GLN A 60 -18.95 10.39 -9.74
CA GLN A 60 -20.10 11.18 -9.27
C GLN A 60 -21.33 10.37 -8.79
N ARG A 61 -21.33 9.04 -9.01
CA ARG A 61 -22.40 8.12 -8.56
C ARG A 61 -22.03 7.30 -7.32
N GLY A 62 -21.00 7.68 -6.58
CA GLY A 62 -20.54 6.92 -5.41
C GLY A 62 -19.85 5.59 -5.77
N VAL A 63 -19.37 5.48 -7.01
CA VAL A 63 -18.61 4.32 -7.51
C VAL A 63 -17.14 4.71 -7.51
N THR A 64 -16.33 4.03 -6.71
CA THR A 64 -14.87 4.19 -6.74
C THR A 64 -14.29 3.29 -7.83
N VAL A 65 -13.60 3.88 -8.79
CA VAL A 65 -12.86 3.17 -9.83
C VAL A 65 -11.40 3.10 -9.40
N TYR A 66 -10.91 1.89 -9.21
CA TYR A 66 -9.50 1.62 -8.93
C TYR A 66 -8.79 1.26 -10.24
N ARG A 67 -7.65 1.89 -10.47
CA ARG A 67 -6.75 1.59 -11.58
C ARG A 67 -5.55 0.84 -11.02
N TYR A 68 -5.30 -0.34 -11.55
CA TYR A 68 -4.15 -1.17 -11.19
C TYR A 68 -3.13 -1.18 -12.33
N GLY A 69 -1.87 -1.41 -12.01
CA GLY A 69 -0.80 -1.57 -12.99
C GLY A 69 0.35 -2.38 -12.43
N ALA A 70 0.98 -3.20 -13.28
CA ALA A 70 2.11 -4.05 -12.89
C ALA A 70 3.41 -3.25 -12.62
N ASN A 71 3.49 -2.01 -13.08
CA ASN A 71 4.67 -1.19 -12.91
C ASN A 71 4.62 -0.42 -11.58
N PRO A 72 5.57 -0.65 -10.65
CA PRO A 72 5.64 0.10 -9.40
C PRO A 72 5.92 1.60 -9.61
N ASP A 73 6.53 1.97 -10.74
CA ASP A 73 6.71 3.36 -11.18
C ASP A 73 5.39 4.13 -11.34
N LEU A 74 4.35 3.43 -11.83
CA LEU A 74 3.03 4.00 -12.06
C LEU A 74 2.12 3.86 -10.84
N ALA A 75 2.63 3.25 -9.76
CA ALA A 75 1.87 3.07 -8.54
C ALA A 75 1.64 4.41 -7.84
N LYS A 76 0.50 4.52 -7.17
CA LYS A 76 0.19 5.63 -6.29
C LYS A 76 1.09 5.55 -5.05
N VAL A 77 2.09 6.42 -4.99
CA VAL A 77 2.97 6.56 -3.84
C VAL A 77 2.31 7.43 -2.77
N PHE A 78 2.29 6.91 -1.55
CA PHE A 78 1.81 7.58 -0.35
C PHE A 78 3.01 7.95 0.53
N ALA A 79 3.02 9.16 1.07
CA ALA A 79 4.04 9.59 2.02
C ALA A 79 3.98 8.81 3.34
N ASP A 80 2.76 8.42 3.75
CA ASP A 80 2.50 7.77 5.03
C ASP A 80 1.88 6.39 4.84
N TYR A 81 2.34 5.42 5.65
CA TYR A 81 1.78 4.07 5.69
C TYR A 81 0.28 4.11 5.96
N ARG A 82 -0.19 5.00 6.85
CA ARG A 82 -1.61 5.15 7.17
C ARG A 82 -2.46 5.51 5.95
N GLY A 83 -1.93 6.33 5.06
CA GLY A 83 -2.62 6.71 3.81
C GLY A 83 -2.79 5.50 2.89
N ALA A 84 -1.70 4.76 2.66
CA ALA A 84 -1.72 3.54 1.86
C ALA A 84 -2.62 2.46 2.48
N ALA A 85 -2.51 2.21 3.79
CA ALA A 85 -3.31 1.21 4.50
C ALA A 85 -4.80 1.53 4.48
N LYS A 86 -5.17 2.81 4.61
CA LYS A 86 -6.57 3.25 4.47
C LYS A 86 -7.08 2.97 3.06
N GLN A 87 -6.27 3.24 2.04
CA GLN A 87 -6.66 3.00 0.64
C GLN A 87 -6.78 1.50 0.34
N ALA A 88 -5.81 0.71 0.79
CA ALA A 88 -5.83 -0.75 0.73
C ALA A 88 -7.11 -1.31 1.38
N ALA A 89 -7.46 -0.83 2.58
CA ALA A 89 -8.65 -1.28 3.28
C ALA A 89 -9.97 -0.94 2.53
N GLN A 90 -10.02 0.12 1.73
CA GLN A 90 -11.20 0.43 0.91
C GLN A 90 -11.41 -0.57 -0.24
N ILE A 91 -10.34 -1.25 -0.68
CA ILE A 91 -10.39 -2.26 -1.73
C ILE A 91 -10.81 -3.58 -1.08
N GLN A 92 -12.12 -3.84 -1.06
CA GLN A 92 -12.67 -5.09 -0.50
C GLN A 92 -12.67 -6.25 -1.51
N LYS A 93 -12.45 -5.96 -2.80
CA LYS A 93 -12.56 -6.95 -3.89
C LYS A 93 -11.32 -7.83 -4.02
N HIS A 94 -10.15 -7.32 -3.64
CA HIS A 94 -8.86 -8.01 -3.81
C HIS A 94 -8.11 -8.01 -2.47
N ARG A 95 -7.23 -9.01 -2.28
CA ARG A 95 -6.25 -8.95 -1.19
C ARG A 95 -5.28 -7.81 -1.53
N THR A 96 -5.12 -6.86 -0.61
CA THR A 96 -4.19 -5.74 -0.75
C THR A 96 -3.24 -5.71 0.43
N VAL A 97 -1.97 -5.47 0.16
CA VAL A 97 -0.92 -5.26 1.16
C VAL A 97 -0.28 -3.91 0.94
N VAL A 98 0.18 -3.28 2.02
CA VAL A 98 0.98 -2.05 1.91
C VAL A 98 2.42 -2.45 1.73
N ALA A 99 3.02 -1.99 0.64
CA ALA A 99 4.41 -2.23 0.31
C ALA A 99 5.22 -0.93 0.37
N TYR A 100 6.53 -1.09 0.51
CA TYR A 100 7.53 -0.04 0.57
C TYR A 100 8.20 0.04 -0.79
N LEU A 101 8.15 1.20 -1.40
CA LEU A 101 8.80 1.47 -2.67
C LEU A 101 10.18 2.08 -2.41
N PHE A 102 11.20 1.49 -3.01
CA PHE A 102 12.56 1.99 -3.02
C PHE A 102 13.03 2.21 -4.46
N ASP A 103 13.78 3.30 -4.65
CA ASP A 103 14.49 3.61 -5.88
C ASP A 103 15.96 3.17 -5.73
N HIS A 104 16.45 2.39 -6.69
CA HIS A 104 17.83 1.93 -6.75
C HIS A 104 18.35 1.95 -8.18
N ASP A 105 19.12 2.99 -8.54
CA ASP A 105 19.84 3.10 -9.81
C ASP A 105 18.96 2.74 -11.03
N ASN A 106 17.82 3.43 -11.14
CA ASN A 106 16.83 3.26 -12.22
C ASN A 106 16.02 1.94 -12.16
N GLN A 107 16.06 1.24 -11.03
CA GLN A 107 15.23 0.08 -10.73
C GLN A 107 14.35 0.34 -9.51
N TRP A 108 13.11 -0.11 -9.59
CA TRP A 108 12.14 -0.03 -8.50
C TRP A 108 12.16 -1.31 -7.69
N LEU A 109 12.48 -1.21 -6.41
CA LEU A 109 12.44 -2.32 -5.46
C LEU A 109 11.21 -2.18 -4.58
N VAL A 110 10.46 -3.26 -4.41
CA VAL A 110 9.25 -3.29 -3.60
C VAL A 110 9.46 -4.29 -2.47
N GLY A 111 9.38 -3.80 -1.23
CA GLY A 111 9.41 -4.64 -0.03
C GLY A 111 8.03 -4.69 0.63
N PHE A 112 7.57 -5.85 1.09
CA PHE A 112 6.37 -5.96 1.91
C PHE A 112 6.49 -7.15 2.86
N THR A 113 5.67 -7.15 3.91
CA THR A 113 5.52 -8.28 4.84
C THR A 113 4.19 -8.96 4.54
N ASP A 114 4.19 -10.28 4.32
CA ASP A 114 2.98 -11.11 4.10
C ASP A 114 2.23 -11.41 5.40
#